data_AF-A0A291DCF3-F1
#
_entry.id   AF-A0A291DCF3-F1
#
_cell.length_a   1.000
_cell.length_b   1.000
_cell.length_c   1.000
_cell.angle_alpha   90.00
_cell.angle_beta   90.00
_cell.angle_gamma   90.00
#
_symmetry.space_group_name_H-M   'P 1'
#
loop_
_entity.id
_entity.type
_entity.pdbx_description
1 polymer ?
#
loop_
_entity_poly.entity_id
_entity_poly.type
_entity_poly.pdbx_seq_one_letter_code
_entity_poly.pdbx_strand_id
1 'polypeptide(L)'
;MKKGITPAVLTLAVALLATGCAGSAKTETATASPSPTVTATTAEPTVSPTATTTAKPTPTVSIDPSPLAGVGVGEQQPSSEAVLTSITDEDRARAVDTAKAIVTAYTSGKDYKEWSDELFPLIDPELQNQFGSKTKTDILKGKVTGATIANDPTLETAMGENPYWVTVAVAVEGGISPQYFVRVHRTADRPTKWKAANILEPQGFNSFVKARTQKK
;
A
#
# COMPACT_ATOMS: atom_id res chain seq x y z
N MET A 1 -20.51 -55.62 23.74
CA MET A 1 -19.67 -56.08 22.61
C MET A 1 -18.70 -54.96 22.26
N LYS A 2 -17.41 -55.30 22.15
CA LYS A 2 -16.27 -54.40 22.01
C LYS A 2 -16.13 -53.87 20.58
N LYS A 3 -15.64 -52.63 20.43
CA LYS A 3 -14.83 -52.04 19.32
C LYS A 3 -14.49 -50.61 19.80
N GLY A 4 -13.29 -50.24 20.25
CA GLY A 4 -11.96 -50.62 19.80
C GLY A 4 -11.50 -49.63 18.72
N ILE A 5 -11.20 -48.38 19.09
CA ILE A 5 -10.66 -47.36 18.17
C ILE A 5 -9.21 -47.12 18.58
N THR A 6 -8.31 -47.58 17.73
CA THR A 6 -6.86 -47.33 17.77
C THR A 6 -6.56 -45.91 17.29
N PRO A 7 -5.69 -45.15 17.95
CA PRO A 7 -5.14 -43.93 17.37
C PRO A 7 -3.97 -44.28 16.43
N ALA A 8 -4.07 -43.86 15.17
CA ALA A 8 -2.95 -43.87 14.23
C ALA A 8 -2.00 -42.71 14.59
N VAL A 9 -0.80 -43.05 15.03
CA VAL A 9 0.31 -42.10 15.25
C VAL A 9 0.90 -41.77 13.88
N LEU A 10 0.74 -40.53 13.43
CA LEU A 10 1.33 -40.02 12.19
C LEU A 10 2.72 -39.44 12.52
N THR A 11 3.77 -40.22 12.28
CA THR A 11 5.17 -39.80 12.46
C THR A 11 5.60 -38.94 11.27
N LEU A 12 5.81 -37.64 11.50
CA LEU A 12 6.33 -36.72 10.48
C LEU A 12 7.87 -36.70 10.56
N ALA A 13 8.53 -37.37 9.62
CA ALA A 13 9.99 -37.30 9.47
C ALA A 13 10.36 -36.04 8.65
N VAL A 14 11.03 -35.08 9.27
CA VAL A 14 11.64 -33.92 8.60
C VAL A 14 13.09 -34.29 8.25
N ALA A 15 13.38 -34.36 6.96
CA ALA A 15 14.75 -34.50 6.46
C ALA A 15 15.33 -33.11 6.15
N LEU A 16 16.31 -32.68 6.94
CA LEU A 16 17.19 -31.54 6.63
C LEU A 16 18.24 -32.00 5.61
N LEU A 17 18.27 -31.40 4.43
CA LEU A 17 19.41 -31.46 3.53
C LEU A 17 20.20 -30.15 3.67
N ALA A 18 21.29 -30.23 4.42
CA ALA A 18 22.38 -29.26 4.38
C ALA A 18 23.42 -29.75 3.38
N THR A 19 23.61 -29.00 2.30
CA THR A 19 24.77 -29.14 1.43
C THR A 19 25.37 -27.77 1.25
N GLY A 20 26.46 -27.52 1.96
CA GLY A 20 27.42 -26.50 1.61
C GLY A 20 28.47 -27.09 0.67
N CYS A 21 28.98 -26.28 -0.27
CA CYS A 21 30.41 -26.25 -0.56
C CYS A 21 30.77 -24.92 -1.24
N ALA A 22 31.93 -24.42 -0.84
CA ALA A 22 32.53 -23.15 -1.20
C ALA A 22 33.27 -23.20 -2.56
N GLY A 23 33.63 -22.02 -3.08
CA GLY A 23 34.86 -21.91 -3.88
C GLY A 23 34.88 -20.92 -5.04
N SER A 24 35.35 -19.72 -4.71
CA SER A 24 36.35 -18.93 -5.48
C SER A 24 35.97 -18.04 -6.67
N ALA A 25 36.69 -16.91 -6.66
CA ALA A 25 37.10 -16.03 -7.74
C ALA A 25 36.36 -14.68 -7.85
N LYS A 26 36.98 -13.73 -7.14
CA LYS A 26 36.98 -12.28 -7.35
C LYS A 26 37.05 -11.92 -8.85
N THR A 27 36.09 -11.14 -9.33
CA THR A 27 36.31 -10.16 -10.39
C THR A 27 35.56 -8.89 -10.01
N GLU A 28 36.31 -7.87 -9.64
CA GLU A 28 35.84 -6.49 -9.53
C GLU A 28 35.47 -6.00 -10.93
N THR A 29 34.20 -5.68 -11.16
CA THR A 29 33.82 -4.71 -12.18
C THR A 29 32.72 -3.84 -11.59
N ALA A 30 33.11 -2.67 -11.12
CA ALA A 30 32.21 -1.60 -10.76
C ALA A 30 31.52 -1.08 -12.02
N THR A 31 30.24 -1.38 -12.20
CA THR A 31 29.40 -0.66 -13.16
C THR A 31 28.68 0.44 -12.38
N ALA A 32 29.25 1.64 -12.47
CA ALA A 32 28.64 2.86 -12.00
C ALA A 32 27.28 3.07 -12.67
N SER A 33 26.31 3.48 -11.86
CA SER A 33 25.02 4.03 -12.27
C SER A 33 25.22 5.23 -13.21
N PRO A 34 24.61 5.28 -14.41
CA PRO A 34 24.51 6.53 -15.16
C PRO A 34 23.43 7.41 -14.50
N SER A 35 23.88 8.44 -13.80
CA SER A 35 23.08 9.63 -13.49
C SER A 35 22.64 10.29 -14.79
N PRO A 36 21.35 10.65 -15.00
CA PRO A 36 20.99 11.54 -16.10
C PRO A 36 21.51 12.96 -15.79
N THR A 37 22.64 13.31 -16.40
CA THR A 37 23.09 14.70 -16.50
C THR A 37 22.04 15.50 -17.29
N VAL A 38 21.37 16.43 -16.61
CA VAL A 38 20.52 17.44 -17.24
C VAL A 38 21.44 18.35 -18.05
N THR A 39 21.45 18.20 -19.37
CA THR A 39 22.08 19.17 -20.27
C THR A 39 21.14 20.36 -20.39
N ALA A 40 21.47 21.45 -19.70
CA ALA A 40 20.82 22.74 -19.93
C ALA A 40 21.29 23.28 -21.29
N THR A 41 20.46 23.19 -22.31
CA THR A 41 20.67 23.92 -23.57
C THR A 41 20.48 25.40 -23.31
N THR A 42 21.57 26.10 -23.04
CA THR A 42 21.64 27.56 -23.12
C THR A 42 21.79 27.91 -24.60
N ALA A 43 20.74 28.45 -25.21
CA ALA A 43 20.87 29.08 -26.52
C ALA A 43 21.53 30.45 -26.31
N GLU A 44 22.84 30.50 -26.52
CA GLU A 44 23.62 31.73 -26.58
C GLU A 44 23.41 32.38 -27.96
N PRO A 45 22.95 33.64 -28.06
CA PRO A 45 22.89 34.33 -29.35
C PRO A 45 24.28 34.83 -29.74
N THR A 46 24.88 34.18 -30.74
CA THR A 46 26.08 34.72 -31.42
C THR A 46 25.70 36.01 -32.14
N VAL A 47 26.21 37.13 -31.62
CA VAL A 47 26.25 38.42 -32.30
C VAL A 47 27.53 38.52 -33.14
N SER A 48 27.41 39.02 -34.37
CA SER A 48 28.52 39.65 -35.10
C SER A 48 28.04 40.99 -35.67
N PRO A 49 28.86 42.05 -35.59
CA PRO A 49 28.40 43.42 -35.76
C PRO A 49 28.50 43.87 -37.22
N THR A 50 27.50 44.62 -37.69
CA THR A 50 27.70 45.64 -38.71
C THR A 50 26.79 46.81 -38.34
N ALA A 51 27.41 47.94 -38.00
CA ALA A 51 26.73 49.17 -37.65
C ALA A 51 26.05 49.78 -38.88
N THR A 52 24.85 50.35 -38.72
CA THR A 52 24.49 51.72 -39.17
C THR A 52 23.16 52.13 -38.52
N THR A 53 23.16 53.33 -37.97
CA THR A 53 22.08 54.10 -37.32
C THR A 53 20.80 54.24 -38.13
N THR A 54 19.61 54.27 -37.50
CA THR A 54 18.56 55.32 -37.64
C THR A 54 17.25 54.96 -36.89
N ALA A 55 16.79 55.93 -36.09
CA ALA A 55 15.43 56.23 -35.58
C ALA A 55 14.54 55.14 -34.92
N LYS A 56 14.24 55.39 -33.64
CA LYS A 56 13.19 54.78 -32.81
C LYS A 56 11.78 55.16 -33.29
N PRO A 57 10.89 54.21 -33.60
CA PRO A 57 9.46 54.42 -33.42
C PRO A 57 9.04 53.93 -32.02
N THR A 58 8.37 54.80 -31.26
CA THR A 58 7.65 54.41 -30.05
C THR A 58 6.46 53.52 -30.47
N PRO A 59 6.35 52.25 -30.01
CA PRO A 59 5.17 51.47 -30.32
C PRO A 59 3.98 51.99 -29.50
N THR A 60 3.02 52.63 -30.17
CA THR A 60 1.68 52.86 -29.63
C THR A 60 1.00 51.51 -29.47
N VAL A 61 0.84 51.04 -28.22
CA VAL A 61 0.04 49.87 -27.90
C VAL A 61 -1.43 50.31 -27.86
N SER A 62 -2.17 49.98 -28.93
CA SER A 62 -3.64 50.09 -28.96
C SER A 62 -4.21 48.84 -28.30
N ILE A 63 -4.79 48.96 -27.11
CA ILE A 63 -5.55 47.87 -26.47
C ILE A 63 -6.93 47.82 -27.12
N ASP A 64 -7.13 46.84 -28.00
CA ASP A 64 -8.45 46.49 -28.55
C ASP A 64 -9.33 45.88 -27.43
N PRO A 65 -10.48 46.47 -27.06
CA PRO A 65 -11.32 45.99 -25.97
C PRO A 65 -12.29 44.88 -26.43
N SER A 66 -11.78 43.79 -27.02
CA SER A 66 -12.62 42.61 -27.33
C SER A 66 -11.82 41.30 -27.35
N PRO A 67 -11.46 40.74 -26.17
CA PRO A 67 -10.73 39.47 -26.10
C PRO A 67 -11.59 38.21 -26.33
N LEU A 68 -12.90 38.34 -26.56
CA LEU A 68 -13.84 37.22 -26.38
C LEU A 68 -14.66 36.80 -27.61
N ALA A 69 -14.34 37.28 -28.81
CA ALA A 69 -14.99 36.79 -30.03
C ALA A 69 -14.06 35.81 -30.77
N GLY A 70 -14.11 34.53 -30.39
CA GLY A 70 -13.44 33.49 -31.19
C GLY A 70 -12.87 32.28 -30.44
N VAL A 71 -12.98 32.20 -29.11
CA VAL A 71 -12.60 30.97 -28.39
C VAL A 71 -13.71 29.95 -28.64
N GLY A 72 -13.52 29.13 -29.68
CA GLY A 72 -14.32 27.93 -29.90
C GLY A 72 -14.39 27.15 -28.59
N VAL A 73 -15.58 26.59 -28.31
CA VAL A 73 -15.80 25.68 -27.18
C VAL A 73 -14.96 24.44 -27.45
N GLY A 74 -13.67 24.48 -27.10
CA GLY A 74 -12.79 23.33 -27.16
C GLY A 74 -13.44 22.24 -26.33
N GLU A 75 -13.51 21.02 -26.88
CA GLU A 75 -14.05 19.88 -26.18
C GLU A 75 -13.42 19.84 -24.79
N GLN A 76 -14.26 19.88 -23.76
CA GLN A 76 -13.80 19.80 -22.38
C GLN A 76 -13.04 18.49 -22.26
N GLN A 77 -11.71 18.58 -22.12
CA GLN A 77 -10.86 17.42 -21.94
C GLN A 77 -11.44 16.59 -20.79
N PRO A 78 -11.83 15.33 -21.02
CA PRO A 78 -12.41 14.52 -19.96
C PRO A 78 -11.41 14.44 -18.81
N SER A 79 -11.90 14.65 -17.59
CA SER A 79 -11.10 14.50 -16.38
C SER A 79 -10.47 13.12 -16.39
N SER A 80 -9.14 13.06 -16.56
CA SER A 80 -8.38 11.80 -16.50
C SER A 80 -8.13 11.44 -15.04
N GLU A 81 -9.19 11.10 -14.32
CA GLU A 81 -9.05 10.41 -13.04
C GLU A 81 -8.53 9.00 -13.34
N ALA A 82 -7.36 8.68 -12.82
CA ALA A 82 -6.80 7.33 -12.91
C ALA A 82 -7.67 6.38 -12.07
N VAL A 83 -8.67 5.77 -12.70
CA VAL A 83 -9.50 4.74 -12.05
C VAL A 83 -8.64 3.49 -11.87
N LEU A 84 -8.40 3.09 -10.62
CA LEU A 84 -7.77 1.81 -10.33
C LEU A 84 -8.67 0.68 -10.83
N THR A 85 -8.13 -0.21 -11.64
CA THR A 85 -8.84 -1.38 -12.18
C THR A 85 -8.38 -2.69 -11.54
N SER A 86 -7.17 -2.73 -10.97
CA SER A 86 -6.61 -3.92 -10.32
C SER A 86 -5.67 -3.57 -9.16
N ILE A 87 -5.31 -4.59 -8.37
CA ILE A 87 -4.28 -4.50 -7.34
C ILE A 87 -2.97 -5.03 -7.92
N THR A 88 -1.94 -4.19 -7.93
CA THR A 88 -0.60 -4.56 -8.41
C THR A 88 0.18 -5.34 -7.35
N ASP A 89 1.28 -6.01 -7.73
CA ASP A 89 2.16 -6.68 -6.75
C ASP A 89 2.73 -5.70 -5.72
N GLU A 90 3.04 -4.50 -6.19
CA GLU A 90 3.53 -3.41 -5.36
C GLU A 90 2.43 -2.89 -4.40
N ASP A 91 1.16 -2.86 -4.83
CA ASP A 91 0.04 -2.59 -3.92
C ASP A 91 -0.13 -3.68 -2.86
N ARG A 92 -0.01 -4.96 -3.26
CA ARG A 92 -0.05 -6.10 -2.32
C ARG A 92 1.07 -6.00 -1.29
N ALA A 93 2.29 -5.70 -1.71
CA ALA A 93 3.43 -5.52 -0.80
C ALA A 93 3.15 -4.39 0.22
N ARG A 94 2.69 -3.23 -0.25
CA ARG A 94 2.30 -2.12 0.64
C ARG A 94 1.17 -2.47 1.59
N ALA A 95 0.15 -3.18 1.13
CA ALA A 95 -0.96 -3.64 1.97
C ALA A 95 -0.46 -4.59 3.07
N VAL A 96 0.44 -5.51 2.73
CA VAL A 96 1.08 -6.43 3.68
C VAL A 96 1.89 -5.67 4.73
N ASP A 97 2.74 -4.73 4.31
CA ASP A 97 3.58 -3.99 5.25
C ASP A 97 2.77 -3.04 6.14
N THR A 98 1.72 -2.43 5.59
CA THR A 98 0.74 -1.65 6.38
C THR A 98 0.06 -2.55 7.41
N ALA A 99 -0.42 -3.73 7.02
CA ALA A 99 -1.06 -4.67 7.93
C ALA A 99 -0.10 -5.13 9.05
N LYS A 100 1.17 -5.39 8.74
CA LYS A 100 2.19 -5.69 9.77
C LYS A 100 2.37 -4.52 10.74
N ALA A 101 2.45 -3.28 10.24
CA ALA A 101 2.57 -2.10 11.09
C ALA A 101 1.35 -1.92 12.01
N ILE A 102 0.15 -2.09 11.46
CA ILE A 102 -1.12 -2.07 12.21
C ILE A 102 -1.10 -3.10 13.34
N VAL A 103 -0.78 -4.36 13.04
CA VAL A 103 -0.78 -5.42 14.04
C VAL A 103 0.35 -5.22 15.05
N THR A 104 1.51 -4.74 14.64
CA THR A 104 2.61 -4.40 15.56
C THR A 104 2.18 -3.33 16.57
N ALA A 105 1.50 -2.28 16.13
CA ALA A 105 0.95 -1.26 17.03
C ALA A 105 -0.15 -1.85 17.93
N TYR A 106 -1.08 -2.61 17.33
CA TYR A 106 -2.20 -3.24 18.02
C TYR A 106 -1.75 -4.20 19.12
N THR A 107 -0.71 -5.01 18.87
CA THR A 107 -0.17 -6.00 19.79
C THR A 107 1.05 -5.50 20.56
N SER A 108 1.28 -4.19 20.65
CA SER A 108 2.47 -3.62 21.29
C SER A 108 2.52 -3.87 22.80
N GLY A 109 1.36 -4.01 23.46
CA GLY A 109 1.27 -4.14 24.91
C GLY A 109 1.57 -2.84 25.68
N LYS A 110 1.63 -1.69 24.98
CA LYS A 110 1.83 -0.37 25.57
C LYS A 110 0.60 0.08 26.36
N ASP A 111 0.75 1.11 27.19
CA ASP A 111 -0.41 1.73 27.84
C ASP A 111 -1.35 2.33 26.78
N TYR A 112 -2.63 2.49 27.15
CA TYR A 112 -3.65 2.92 26.20
C TYR A 112 -3.31 4.23 25.48
N LYS A 113 -2.67 5.19 26.15
CA LYS A 113 -2.39 6.49 25.54
C LYS A 113 -1.36 6.31 24.43
N GLU A 114 -0.19 5.74 24.73
CA GLU A 114 0.85 5.47 23.74
C GLU A 114 0.37 4.52 22.64
N TRP A 115 -0.37 3.47 23.02
CA TRP A 115 -0.95 2.51 22.10
C TRP A 115 -1.91 3.19 21.10
N SER A 116 -2.78 4.09 21.57
CA SER A 116 -3.74 4.79 20.72
C SER A 116 -3.05 5.80 19.79
N ASP A 117 -2.04 6.52 20.30
CA ASP A 117 -1.24 7.48 19.52
C ASP A 117 -0.54 6.78 18.34
N GLU A 118 -0.11 5.53 18.51
CA GLU A 118 0.52 4.74 17.45
C GLU A 118 -0.47 4.05 16.51
N LEU A 119 -1.56 3.49 17.04
CA LEU A 119 -2.50 2.71 16.24
C LEU A 119 -3.48 3.59 15.45
N PHE A 120 -4.03 4.64 16.06
CA PHE A 120 -5.16 5.40 15.48
C PHE A 120 -4.84 6.03 14.12
N PRO A 121 -3.63 6.54 13.85
CA PRO A 121 -3.28 7.02 12.51
C PRO A 121 -3.40 5.95 11.41
N LEU A 122 -3.24 4.67 11.76
CA LEU A 122 -3.19 3.53 10.84
C LEU A 122 -4.57 2.89 10.60
N ILE A 123 -5.59 3.26 11.38
CA ILE A 123 -6.93 2.67 11.33
C ILE A 123 -7.99 3.72 11.01
N ASP A 124 -9.16 3.25 10.58
CA ASP A 124 -10.29 4.13 10.30
C ASP A 124 -10.94 4.66 11.58
N PRO A 125 -11.55 5.86 11.54
CA PRO A 125 -12.29 6.42 12.67
C PRO A 125 -13.38 5.47 13.20
N GLU A 126 -14.07 4.74 12.33
CA GLU A 126 -15.09 3.77 12.74
C GLU A 126 -14.51 2.63 13.59
N LEU A 127 -13.31 2.15 13.23
CA LEU A 127 -12.59 1.15 14.01
C LEU A 127 -12.03 1.76 15.30
N GLN A 128 -11.55 3.01 15.28
CA GLN A 128 -11.08 3.72 16.49
C GLN A 128 -12.17 3.77 17.57
N ASN A 129 -13.43 3.98 17.17
CA ASN A 129 -14.57 4.08 18.09
C ASN A 129 -14.83 2.78 18.89
N GLN A 130 -14.25 1.65 18.50
CA GLN A 130 -14.34 0.39 19.25
C GLN A 130 -13.40 0.36 20.47
N PHE A 131 -12.47 1.30 20.55
CA PHE A 131 -11.46 1.35 21.61
C PHE A 131 -11.66 2.57 22.50
N GLY A 132 -11.40 2.40 23.79
CA GLY A 132 -11.52 3.47 24.78
C GLY A 132 -10.50 3.28 25.89
N SER A 133 -10.42 4.21 26.82
CA SER A 133 -9.46 4.17 27.94
C SER A 133 -9.53 2.93 28.82
N LYS A 134 -10.61 2.13 28.71
CA LYS A 134 -10.80 0.84 29.40
C LYS A 134 -10.29 -0.36 28.61
N THR A 135 -9.86 -0.18 27.36
CA THR A 135 -9.28 -1.24 26.53
C THR A 135 -8.07 -1.84 27.23
N LYS A 136 -8.07 -3.16 27.37
CA LYS A 136 -6.98 -3.92 28.00
C LYS A 136 -5.87 -4.14 26.96
N THR A 137 -4.99 -3.16 26.82
CA THR A 137 -3.89 -3.22 25.85
C THR A 137 -2.76 -4.15 26.30
N ASP A 138 -2.63 -4.38 27.61
CA ASP A 138 -1.63 -5.25 28.23
C ASP A 138 -1.74 -6.71 27.78
N ILE A 139 -2.98 -7.22 27.63
CA ILE A 139 -3.22 -8.59 27.18
C ILE A 139 -2.99 -8.77 25.67
N LEU A 140 -2.99 -7.69 24.88
CA LEU A 140 -2.81 -7.76 23.42
C LEU A 140 -1.35 -8.02 23.03
N LYS A 141 -0.40 -7.95 23.98
CA LYS A 141 1.03 -8.04 23.73
C LYS A 141 1.40 -9.28 22.93
N GLY A 142 2.03 -9.09 21.79
CA GLY A 142 2.48 -10.17 20.91
C GLY A 142 3.48 -9.67 19.88
N LYS A 143 4.24 -10.60 19.29
CA LYS A 143 5.26 -10.29 18.29
C LYS A 143 4.81 -10.75 16.91
N VAL A 144 4.78 -9.84 15.94
CA VAL A 144 4.54 -10.20 14.54
C VAL A 144 5.69 -11.06 14.01
N THR A 145 5.35 -12.19 13.37
CA THR A 145 6.32 -13.15 12.80
C THR A 145 6.20 -13.27 11.28
N GLY A 146 5.07 -12.92 10.70
CA GLY A 146 4.86 -12.97 9.26
C GLY A 146 3.50 -12.40 8.85
N ALA A 147 3.29 -12.23 7.55
CA ALA A 147 2.00 -11.82 7.01
C ALA A 147 1.83 -12.34 5.58
N THR A 148 0.60 -12.73 5.24
CA THR A 148 0.22 -13.24 3.92
C THR A 148 -1.12 -12.68 3.49
N ILE A 149 -1.34 -12.54 2.18
CA ILE A 149 -2.65 -12.15 1.64
C ILE A 149 -3.63 -13.31 1.87
N ALA A 150 -4.74 -13.04 2.55
CA ALA A 150 -5.81 -13.99 2.78
C ALA A 150 -6.97 -13.82 1.79
N ASN A 151 -7.22 -12.59 1.34
CA ASN A 151 -8.20 -12.29 0.31
C ASN A 151 -7.74 -11.06 -0.50
N ASP A 152 -7.62 -11.26 -1.82
CA ASP A 152 -7.51 -10.20 -2.83
C ASP A 152 -8.73 -10.30 -3.77
N PRO A 153 -9.69 -9.36 -3.71
CA PRO A 153 -10.93 -9.44 -4.47
C PRO A 153 -10.70 -9.30 -5.98
N THR A 154 -9.56 -8.76 -6.40
CA THR A 154 -9.22 -8.63 -7.82
C THR A 154 -8.80 -9.96 -8.44
N LEU A 155 -8.52 -10.98 -7.62
CA LEU A 155 -8.21 -12.34 -8.07
C LEU A 155 -9.43 -13.27 -8.02
N GLU A 156 -10.56 -12.85 -7.45
CA GLU A 156 -11.75 -13.69 -7.28
C GLU A 156 -12.61 -13.81 -8.55
N THR A 157 -12.52 -12.84 -9.48
CA THR A 157 -13.30 -12.85 -10.73
C THR A 157 -12.46 -12.41 -11.94
N ALA A 158 -12.85 -12.83 -13.14
CA ALA A 158 -12.17 -12.46 -14.39
C ALA A 158 -12.18 -10.94 -14.69
N MET A 159 -13.06 -10.17 -14.02
CA MET A 159 -13.17 -8.72 -14.14
C MET A 159 -12.45 -7.96 -13.01
N GLY A 160 -11.89 -8.68 -12.03
CA GLY A 160 -11.28 -8.13 -10.83
C GLY A 160 -12.25 -7.30 -9.98
N GLU A 161 -12.81 -7.86 -8.91
CA GLU A 161 -13.68 -7.07 -8.05
C GLU A 161 -12.86 -6.12 -7.18
N ASN A 162 -13.22 -4.83 -7.20
CA ASN A 162 -12.88 -3.81 -6.20
C ASN A 162 -11.39 -3.72 -5.76
N PRO A 163 -10.55 -2.93 -6.45
CA PRO A 163 -9.12 -2.79 -6.14
C PRO A 163 -8.80 -1.92 -4.92
N TYR A 164 -9.81 -1.62 -4.09
CA TYR A 164 -9.70 -0.68 -2.97
C TYR A 164 -9.56 -1.36 -1.61
N TRP A 165 -9.63 -2.70 -1.51
CA TRP A 165 -9.40 -3.38 -0.25
C TRP A 165 -8.70 -4.73 -0.43
N VAL A 166 -7.98 -5.15 0.61
CA VAL A 166 -7.32 -6.45 0.71
C VAL A 166 -7.46 -6.95 2.14
N THR A 167 -7.60 -8.25 2.35
CA THR A 167 -7.48 -8.85 3.69
C THR A 167 -6.13 -9.55 3.83
N VAL A 168 -5.36 -9.14 4.82
CA VAL A 168 -4.04 -9.70 5.14
C VAL A 168 -4.14 -10.48 6.44
N ALA A 169 -3.65 -11.70 6.46
CA ALA A 169 -3.51 -12.48 7.68
C ALA A 169 -2.09 -12.32 8.24
N VAL A 170 -1.98 -11.78 9.44
CA VAL A 170 -0.71 -11.45 10.11
C VAL A 170 -0.51 -12.39 11.28
N ALA A 171 0.55 -13.20 11.21
CA ALA A 171 0.91 -14.16 12.25
C ALA A 171 1.56 -13.46 13.45
N VAL A 172 1.15 -13.85 14.66
CA VAL A 172 1.60 -13.28 15.92
C VAL A 172 1.99 -14.40 16.88
N GLU A 173 3.14 -14.25 17.52
CA GLU A 173 3.64 -15.14 18.57
C GLU A 173 3.48 -14.50 19.95
N GLY A 174 3.08 -15.30 20.94
CA GLY A 174 2.99 -14.88 22.34
C GLY A 174 1.81 -13.97 22.71
N GLY A 175 0.94 -13.63 21.76
CA GLY A 175 -0.30 -12.87 22.01
C GLY A 175 -1.52 -13.75 22.26
N ILE A 176 -2.66 -13.12 22.57
CA ILE A 176 -3.95 -13.80 22.81
C ILE A 176 -4.49 -14.55 21.59
N SER A 177 -4.08 -14.13 20.39
CA SER A 177 -4.45 -14.73 19.12
C SER A 177 -3.18 -15.07 18.34
N PRO A 178 -3.09 -16.26 17.72
CA PRO A 178 -1.94 -16.66 16.92
C PRO A 178 -1.87 -15.90 15.58
N GLN A 179 -2.96 -15.25 15.18
CA GLN A 179 -3.06 -14.54 13.90
C GLN A 179 -4.19 -13.50 13.95
N TYR A 180 -4.02 -12.41 13.22
CA TYR A 180 -5.06 -11.41 12.99
C TYR A 180 -5.31 -11.24 11.49
N PHE A 181 -6.58 -11.10 11.12
CA PHE A 181 -7.02 -10.78 9.77
C PHE A 181 -7.33 -9.28 9.71
N VAL A 182 -6.46 -8.54 9.03
CA VAL A 182 -6.60 -7.09 8.86
C VAL A 182 -7.17 -6.82 7.48
N ARG A 183 -8.37 -6.23 7.44
CA ARG A 183 -8.91 -5.71 6.17
C ARG A 183 -8.42 -4.29 6.00
N VAL A 184 -7.44 -4.11 5.13
CA VAL A 184 -6.94 -2.79 4.75
C VAL A 184 -7.66 -2.27 3.52
N HIS A 185 -7.86 -0.96 3.45
CA HIS A 185 -8.46 -0.30 2.29
C HIS A 185 -7.75 1.01 1.94
N ARG A 186 -7.99 1.48 0.71
CA ARG A 186 -7.49 2.73 0.13
C ARG A 186 -8.62 3.45 -0.61
N THR A 187 -8.41 4.72 -0.94
CA THR A 187 -9.35 5.50 -1.76
C THR A 187 -8.73 5.88 -3.11
N ALA A 188 -9.57 6.25 -4.08
CA ALA A 188 -9.12 6.73 -5.39
C ALA A 188 -8.21 7.97 -5.27
N ASP A 189 -8.52 8.88 -4.34
CA ASP A 189 -7.71 10.09 -4.08
C ASP A 189 -6.36 9.78 -3.41
N ARG A 190 -6.25 8.64 -2.72
CA ARG A 190 -5.07 8.25 -1.95
C ARG A 190 -4.75 6.77 -2.17
N PRO A 191 -4.39 6.39 -3.40
CA PRO A 191 -4.28 4.98 -3.81
C PRO A 191 -3.10 4.25 -3.14
N THR A 192 -2.16 4.99 -2.56
CA THR A 192 -0.99 4.45 -1.84
C THR A 192 -1.16 4.43 -0.33
N LYS A 193 -2.23 5.04 0.21
CA LYS A 193 -2.47 5.10 1.66
C LYS A 193 -3.48 4.05 2.06
N TRP A 194 -3.00 3.06 2.82
CA TRP A 194 -3.82 1.98 3.32
C TRP A 194 -4.16 2.19 4.80
N LYS A 195 -5.41 1.91 5.17
CA LYS A 195 -5.89 1.94 6.56
C LYS A 195 -6.66 0.68 6.90
N ALA A 196 -6.64 0.28 8.17
CA ALA A 196 -7.48 -0.83 8.61
C ALA A 196 -8.93 -0.39 8.77
N ALA A 197 -9.83 -1.07 8.07
CA ALA A 197 -11.26 -1.04 8.35
C ALA A 197 -11.62 -2.04 9.47
N ASN A 198 -10.93 -3.18 9.54
CA ASN A 198 -11.15 -4.21 10.55
C ASN A 198 -9.84 -4.88 10.98
N ILE A 199 -9.76 -5.27 12.25
CA ILE A 199 -8.76 -6.18 12.80
C ILE A 199 -9.54 -7.31 13.47
N LEU A 200 -9.49 -8.51 12.90
CA LEU A 200 -10.30 -9.65 13.33
C LEU A 200 -9.43 -10.80 13.81
N GLU A 201 -9.82 -11.42 14.91
CA GLU A 201 -9.31 -12.74 15.29
C GLU A 201 -9.88 -13.82 14.35
N PRO A 202 -9.29 -15.03 14.32
CA PRO A 202 -9.71 -16.09 13.38
C PRO A 202 -11.21 -16.42 13.47
N GLN A 203 -11.78 -16.40 14.67
CA GLN A 203 -13.22 -16.64 14.88
C GLN A 203 -14.09 -15.51 14.30
N GLY A 204 -13.67 -14.26 14.49
CA GLY A 204 -14.33 -13.10 13.91
C GLY A 204 -14.25 -13.09 12.38
N PHE A 205 -13.09 -13.43 11.81
CA PHE A 205 -12.91 -13.54 10.37
C PHE A 205 -13.79 -14.64 9.77
N ASN A 206 -13.81 -15.84 10.36
CA ASN A 206 -14.67 -16.93 9.91
C ASN A 206 -16.16 -16.54 9.91
N SER A 207 -16.59 -15.78 10.92
CA SER A 207 -17.97 -15.30 11.03
C SER A 207 -18.27 -14.24 9.96
N PHE A 208 -17.34 -13.32 9.74
CA PHE A 208 -17.42 -12.30 8.69
C PHE A 208 -17.54 -12.92 7.29
N VAL A 209 -16.71 -13.92 6.97
CA VAL A 209 -16.75 -14.63 5.68
C VAL A 209 -18.10 -15.34 5.49
N LYS A 210 -18.57 -16.10 6.49
CA LYS A 210 -19.88 -16.80 6.43
C LYS A 210 -21.05 -15.85 6.19
N ALA A 211 -21.07 -14.71 6.88
CA ALA A 211 -22.11 -13.71 6.71
C ALA A 211 -22.16 -13.12 5.29
N ARG A 212 -21.00 -13.04 4.61
CA ARG A 212 -20.94 -12.58 3.21
C ARG A 212 -21.41 -13.67 2.24
N THR A 213 -21.07 -14.93 2.49
CA THR A 213 -21.52 -16.06 1.65
C THR A 213 -23.03 -16.25 1.70
N GLN A 214 -23.68 -16.00 2.84
CA GLN A 214 -25.14 -16.14 2.97
C GLN A 214 -25.95 -15.00 2.34
N LYS A 215 -25.31 -13.86 2.03
CA LYS A 215 -25.95 -12.70 1.39
C LYS A 215 -25.87 -12.73 -0.14
N LYS A 216 -25.30 -13.79 -0.71
CA LYS A 216 -25.16 -14.01 -2.15
C LYS A 216 -26.19 -15.04 -2.61
#